data_AF-A0A397IF20-F1
#
_entry.id   AF-A0A397IF20-F1
#
_cell.length_a   1.000
_cell.length_b   1.000
_cell.length_c   1.000
_cell.angle_alpha   90.00
_cell.angle_beta   90.00
_cell.angle_gamma   90.00
#
_symmetry.space_group_name_H-M   'P 1'
#
loop_
_entity.id
_entity.type
_entity.pdbx_description
1 polymer ?
#
loop_
_entity_poly.entity_id
_entity_poly.type
_entity_poly.pdbx_seq_one_letter_code
_entity_poly.pdbx_strand_id
1 'polypeptide(L)'
;MSRAKSPIKPSTSHVEEKSYGEQNFGNWWKYAEESIPSSAFILSIILYSDATTTDTLGKNSLHPIYLSLGNIPTWRRNKEDAKQLLRYFLILSAKNKTEKESSDFKKLAKPFMILLNFY
;
A
#
# COMPACT_ATOMS: atom_id res chain seq x y z
N MET A 1 42.67 -30.62 41.49
CA MET A 1 42.10 -30.75 40.13
C MET A 1 40.85 -29.89 40.07
N SER A 2 40.90 -28.73 39.42
CA SER A 2 39.79 -27.78 39.37
C SER A 2 38.98 -27.99 38.09
N ARG A 3 37.68 -28.24 38.24
CA ARG A 3 36.72 -28.48 37.14
C ARG A 3 36.44 -27.16 36.42
N ALA A 4 36.80 -27.06 35.14
CA ALA A 4 36.46 -25.91 34.30
C ALA A 4 34.93 -25.83 34.11
N LYS A 5 34.35 -24.64 34.35
CA LYS A 5 32.94 -24.37 34.02
C LYS A 5 32.80 -24.20 32.50
N SER A 6 31.86 -24.93 31.92
CA SER A 6 31.50 -24.84 30.50
C SER A 6 30.90 -23.46 30.17
N PRO A 7 31.15 -22.88 28.99
CA PRO A 7 30.58 -21.59 28.63
C PRO A 7 29.07 -21.71 28.42
N ILE A 8 28.32 -20.79 29.02
CA ILE A 8 26.88 -20.63 28.83
C ILE A 8 26.68 -20.03 27.43
N LYS A 9 26.07 -20.77 26.50
CA LYS A 9 25.62 -20.20 25.22
C LYS A 9 24.53 -19.17 25.49
N PRO A 10 24.60 -17.94 24.92
CA PRO A 10 23.52 -16.99 25.03
C PRO A 10 22.26 -17.59 24.38
N SER A 11 21.11 -17.46 25.05
CA SER A 11 19.81 -17.78 24.46
C SER A 11 19.60 -16.82 23.30
N THR A 12 19.82 -17.30 22.08
CA THR A 12 19.40 -16.59 20.88
C THR A 12 17.89 -16.50 20.95
N SER A 13 17.37 -15.33 21.31
CA SER A 13 15.99 -14.98 21.02
C SER A 13 15.84 -15.15 19.51
N HIS A 14 15.18 -16.22 19.09
CA HIS A 14 14.75 -16.37 17.72
C HIS A 14 13.81 -15.19 17.48
N VAL A 15 14.34 -14.11 16.88
CA VAL A 15 13.50 -13.17 16.17
C VAL A 15 12.98 -14.01 15.01
N GLU A 16 11.83 -14.63 15.20
CA GLU A 16 11.10 -15.29 14.12
C GLU A 16 10.92 -14.21 13.06
N GLU A 17 11.69 -14.34 11.98
CA GLU A 17 11.49 -13.56 10.77
C GLU A 17 10.12 -13.97 10.23
N LYS A 18 9.09 -13.29 10.72
CA LYS A 18 7.72 -13.47 10.24
C LYS A 18 7.67 -12.93 8.83
N SER A 19 7.69 -13.84 7.87
CA SER A 19 7.29 -13.55 6.50
C SER A 19 5.80 -13.21 6.51
N TYR A 20 5.46 -11.94 6.37
CA TYR A 20 4.07 -11.49 6.24
C TYR A 20 3.58 -11.81 4.82
N GLY A 21 3.24 -13.07 4.57
CA GLY A 21 2.79 -13.54 3.24
C GLY A 21 1.38 -13.05 2.86
N GLU A 22 0.51 -12.82 3.85
CA GLU A 22 -0.84 -12.27 3.67
C GLU A 22 -1.14 -11.23 4.74
N GLN A 23 -2.06 -10.32 4.42
CA GLN A 23 -2.34 -9.13 5.22
C GLN A 23 -2.86 -9.46 6.63
N ASN A 24 -3.64 -10.53 6.74
CA ASN A 24 -4.22 -11.02 7.99
C ASN A 24 -3.22 -11.72 8.93
N PHE A 25 -1.98 -11.99 8.49
CA PHE A 25 -0.92 -12.50 9.37
C PHE A 25 -0.15 -11.38 10.10
N GLY A 26 -0.44 -10.11 9.79
CA GLY A 26 0.15 -8.97 10.47
C GLY A 26 -0.27 -8.88 11.94
N ASN A 27 0.67 -8.56 12.84
CA ASN A 27 0.33 -8.31 14.25
C ASN A 27 -0.73 -7.19 14.38
N TRP A 28 -0.69 -6.20 13.49
CA TRP A 28 -1.66 -5.12 13.44
C TRP A 28 -3.08 -5.62 13.10
N TRP A 29 -3.23 -6.67 12.27
CA TRP A 29 -4.53 -7.26 11.95
C TRP A 29 -5.13 -7.90 13.19
N LYS A 30 -4.32 -8.68 13.90
CA LYS A 30 -4.69 -9.30 15.18
C LYS A 30 -5.18 -8.25 16.19
N TYR A 31 -4.45 -7.15 16.35
CA TYR A 31 -4.86 -6.07 17.26
C TYR A 31 -6.15 -5.39 16.81
N ALA A 32 -6.37 -5.24 15.50
CA ALA A 32 -7.61 -4.69 14.98
C ALA A 32 -8.79 -5.63 15.26
N GLU A 33 -8.63 -6.94 15.08
CA GLU A 33 -9.67 -7.95 15.41
C GLU A 33 -10.03 -7.95 16.89
N GLU A 34 -9.02 -7.85 17.77
CA GLU A 34 -9.24 -7.77 19.23
C GLU A 34 -9.93 -6.46 19.65
N SER A 35 -9.86 -5.41 18.83
CA SER A 35 -10.44 -4.09 19.14
C SER A 35 -11.91 -3.93 18.74
N ILE A 36 -12.48 -4.86 17.97
CA ILE A 36 -13.86 -4.79 17.49
C ILE A 36 -14.79 -5.76 18.26
N PRO A 37 -16.10 -5.46 18.37
CA PRO A 37 -17.06 -6.38 18.97
C PRO A 37 -17.13 -7.73 18.24
N SER A 38 -17.55 -8.79 18.94
CA SER A 38 -17.67 -10.14 18.37
C SER A 38 -18.68 -10.28 17.23
N SER A 39 -19.59 -9.31 17.06
CA SER A 39 -20.55 -9.24 15.96
C SER A 39 -20.07 -8.43 14.75
N ALA A 40 -18.90 -7.79 14.83
CA ALA A 40 -18.34 -6.97 13.78
C ALA A 40 -17.32 -7.75 12.94
N PHE A 41 -17.11 -7.30 11.70
CA PHE A 41 -16.13 -7.87 10.78
C PHE A 41 -15.19 -6.78 10.27
N ILE A 42 -13.93 -7.14 10.04
CA ILE A 42 -12.96 -6.25 9.41
C ILE A 42 -13.00 -6.46 7.90
N LEU A 43 -13.20 -5.37 7.16
CA LEU A 43 -13.02 -5.35 5.71
C LEU A 43 -11.68 -4.68 5.38
N SER A 44 -10.75 -5.46 4.83
CA SER A 44 -9.50 -4.90 4.33
C SER A 44 -9.66 -4.32 2.94
N ILE A 45 -9.17 -3.10 2.75
CA ILE A 45 -9.12 -2.41 1.47
C ILE A 45 -7.68 -2.01 1.19
N ILE A 46 -7.18 -2.31 -0.01
CA ILE A 46 -5.86 -1.89 -0.48
C ILE A 46 -6.05 -0.85 -1.59
N LEU A 47 -5.50 0.34 -1.34
CA LEU A 47 -5.28 1.37 -2.35
C LEU A 47 -3.86 1.23 -2.88
N TYR A 48 -3.73 1.02 -4.19
CA TYR A 48 -2.45 0.93 -4.87
C TYR A 48 -2.37 1.96 -5.98
N SER A 49 -1.24 2.64 -6.09
CA SER A 49 -0.98 3.62 -7.13
C SER A 49 0.46 3.50 -7.58
N ASP A 50 0.67 3.39 -8.90
CA ASP A 50 1.99 3.32 -9.50
C ASP A 50 2.00 4.00 -10.87
N ALA A 51 3.17 4.48 -11.30
CA ALA A 51 3.33 5.16 -12.57
C ALA A 51 3.08 4.17 -13.71
N THR A 52 2.04 4.42 -14.49
CA THR A 52 1.69 3.65 -15.68
C THR A 52 1.86 4.55 -16.90
N THR A 53 2.73 4.12 -17.80
CA THR A 53 2.92 4.74 -19.11
C THR A 53 1.66 4.58 -19.94
N THR A 54 1.14 5.67 -20.49
CA THR A 54 -0.16 5.70 -21.20
C THR A 54 -0.04 5.88 -22.70
N ASP A 55 1.09 6.35 -23.19
CA ASP A 55 1.34 6.50 -24.62
C ASP A 55 2.21 5.37 -25.16
N THR A 56 2.02 5.05 -26.43
CA THR A 56 2.84 4.08 -27.18
C THR A 56 4.32 4.46 -27.24
N LEU A 57 4.66 5.73 -26.95
CA LEU A 57 6.02 6.28 -27.03
C LEU A 57 6.69 6.54 -25.68
N GLY A 58 6.04 6.29 -24.54
CA GLY A 58 6.67 6.43 -23.23
C GLY A 58 6.77 7.84 -22.64
N LYS A 59 6.19 8.86 -23.27
CA LYS A 59 6.33 10.27 -22.88
C LYS A 59 5.34 10.69 -21.80
N ASN A 60 4.20 10.01 -21.70
CA ASN A 60 3.14 10.38 -20.76
C ASN A 60 2.91 9.25 -19.76
N SER A 61 3.05 9.58 -18.47
CA SER A 61 2.76 8.66 -17.38
C SER A 61 1.61 9.19 -16.53
N LEU A 62 0.70 8.30 -16.15
CA LEU A 62 -0.38 8.54 -15.20
C LEU A 62 -0.14 7.67 -13.97
N HIS A 63 -0.61 8.12 -12.81
CA HIS A 63 -0.72 7.30 -11.62
C HIS A 63 -2.17 6.86 -11.43
N PRO A 64 -2.62 5.74 -12.03
CA PRO A 64 -3.89 5.14 -11.68
C PRO A 64 -3.92 4.75 -10.20
N ILE A 65 -5.03 5.07 -9.53
CA ILE A 65 -5.35 4.52 -8.22
C ILE A 65 -6.29 3.34 -8.41
N TYR A 66 -5.82 2.18 -8.01
CA TYR A 66 -6.61 0.96 -7.95
C TYR A 66 -7.07 0.70 -6.53
N LEU A 67 -8.29 0.18 -6.44
CA LEU A 67 -8.90 -0.34 -5.23
C LEU A 67 -9.00 -1.86 -5.34
N SER A 68 -8.64 -2.58 -4.27
CA SER A 68 -8.87 -4.02 -4.18
C SER A 68 -9.20 -4.43 -2.76
N LEU A 69 -9.80 -5.62 -2.60
CA LEU A 69 -10.04 -6.20 -1.29
C LEU A 69 -8.75 -6.85 -0.78
N GLY A 70 -8.32 -6.45 0.42
CA GLY A 70 -7.08 -6.93 1.01
C GLY A 70 -7.11 -8.38 1.47
N ASN A 71 -8.31 -8.95 1.65
CA ASN A 71 -8.50 -10.35 2.02
C ASN A 71 -8.45 -11.33 0.82
N ILE A 72 -8.21 -10.82 -0.40
CA ILE A 72 -7.99 -11.66 -1.58
C ILE A 72 -6.49 -11.97 -1.68
N PRO A 73 -6.08 -13.24 -1.82
CA PRO A 73 -4.67 -13.61 -1.89
C PRO A 73 -3.96 -12.94 -3.07
N THR A 74 -2.68 -12.64 -2.90
CA THR A 74 -1.92 -11.77 -3.82
C THR A 74 -2.00 -12.21 -5.29
N TRP A 75 -1.91 -13.51 -5.57
CA TRP A 75 -1.98 -14.04 -6.95
C TRP A 75 -3.34 -13.77 -7.62
N ARG A 76 -4.44 -13.76 -6.86
CA ARG A 76 -5.79 -13.45 -7.36
C ARG A 76 -6.00 -11.94 -7.41
N ARG A 77 -5.55 -11.21 -6.39
CA ARG A 77 -5.64 -9.75 -6.29
C ARG A 77 -4.89 -9.04 -7.42
N ASN A 78 -3.86 -9.66 -7.97
CA ASN A 78 -3.09 -9.08 -9.09
C ASN A 78 -3.77 -9.19 -10.46
N LYS A 79 -4.89 -9.90 -10.58
CA LYS A 79 -5.68 -9.94 -11.82
C LYS A 79 -6.46 -8.63 -12.01
N GLU A 80 -6.68 -8.24 -13.25
CA GLU A 80 -7.35 -6.98 -13.60
C GLU A 80 -8.78 -6.93 -13.07
N ASP A 81 -9.51 -8.04 -13.09
CA ASP A 81 -10.87 -8.17 -12.59
C ASP A 81 -10.99 -8.12 -11.06
N ALA A 82 -9.87 -8.25 -10.34
CA ALA A 82 -9.82 -8.13 -8.88
C ALA A 82 -9.51 -6.71 -8.40
N LYS A 83 -9.29 -5.77 -9.33
CA LYS A 83 -8.97 -4.37 -9.06
C LYS A 83 -9.99 -3.47 -9.73
N GLN A 84 -10.55 -2.53 -8.97
CA GLN A 84 -11.36 -1.47 -9.54
C GLN A 84 -10.49 -0.23 -9.70
N LEU A 85 -10.37 0.29 -10.92
CA LEU A 85 -9.78 1.61 -11.13
C LEU A 85 -10.73 2.67 -10.57
N LEU A 86 -10.23 3.48 -9.64
CA LEU A 86 -10.98 4.60 -9.08
C LEU A 86 -10.77 5.87 -9.88
N ARG A 87 -9.51 6.18 -10.23
CA ARG A 87 -9.13 7.44 -10.87
C ARG A 87 -7.72 7.38 -11.43
N TYR A 88 -7.42 8.23 -12.39
CA TYR A 88 -6.06 8.55 -12.82
C TYR A 88 -5.60 9.87 -12.19
N PHE A 89 -4.45 9.88 -11.53
CA PHE A 89 -3.70 11.11 -11.25
C PHE A 89 -2.79 11.43 -12.44
N LEU A 90 -2.87 12.66 -12.96
CA LEU A 90 -1.90 13.16 -13.92
C LEU A 90 -0.61 13.51 -13.19
N ILE A 91 0.51 12.91 -13.64
CA ILE A 91 1.83 13.43 -13.31
C ILE A 91 2.05 14.66 -14.17
N LEU A 92 1.73 15.83 -13.62
CA LEU A 92 1.97 17.07 -14.32
C LEU A 92 3.46 17.40 -14.25
N SER A 93 4.12 17.32 -15.40
CA SER A 93 5.46 17.85 -15.57
C SER A 93 5.36 19.19 -16.30
N ALA A 94 5.84 20.26 -15.66
CA ALA A 94 5.94 21.56 -16.30
C ALA A 94 7.15 21.58 -17.23
N LYS A 95 6.99 22.05 -18.47
CA LYS A 95 8.08 22.13 -19.45
C LYS A 95 9.05 23.26 -19.12
N ASN A 96 8.58 24.30 -18.43
CA ASN A 96 9.39 25.44 -18.01
C ASN A 96 8.85 26.06 -16.70
N LYS A 97 9.61 26.99 -16.12
CA LYS A 97 9.26 27.66 -14.86
C LYS A 97 7.96 28.47 -14.99
N THR A 98 7.74 29.11 -16.14
CA THR A 98 6.56 29.94 -16.42
C THR A 98 5.27 29.11 -16.41
N GLU A 99 5.28 27.93 -17.02
CA GLU A 99 4.15 27.00 -17.05
C GLU A 99 3.85 26.46 -15.65
N LYS A 100 4.89 26.14 -14.87
CA LYS A 100 4.73 25.70 -13.47
C LYS A 100 4.02 26.76 -12.60
N GLU A 101 4.26 28.04 -12.89
CA GLU A 101 3.69 29.15 -12.14
C GLU A 101 2.29 29.56 -12.64
N SER A 102 1.87 29.06 -13.81
CA SER A 102 0.55 29.36 -14.40
C SER A 102 -0.61 28.93 -13.50
N SER A 103 -1.69 29.71 -13.57
CA SER A 103 -2.89 29.42 -12.79
C SER A 103 -3.51 28.07 -13.15
N ASP A 104 -3.38 27.66 -14.42
CA ASP A 104 -3.98 26.42 -14.92
C ASP A 104 -3.17 25.21 -14.46
N PHE A 105 -1.83 25.30 -14.49
CA PHE A 105 -0.98 24.26 -13.92
C PHE A 105 -1.26 24.10 -12.42
N LYS A 106 -1.39 25.20 -11.67
CA LYS A 106 -1.74 25.16 -10.24
C LYS A 106 -3.14 24.59 -9.97
N LYS A 107 -4.12 24.85 -10.84
CA LYS A 107 -5.47 24.24 -10.73
C LYS A 107 -5.42 22.74 -10.98
N LEU A 108 -4.67 22.29 -11.98
CA LEU A 108 -4.52 20.87 -12.33
C LEU A 108 -3.66 20.12 -11.31
N ALA A 109 -2.65 20.77 -10.73
CA ALA A 109 -1.73 20.19 -9.74
C ALA A 109 -2.30 20.17 -8.32
N LYS A 110 -3.48 20.77 -8.09
CA LYS A 110 -4.12 20.71 -6.77
C LYS A 110 -4.49 19.26 -6.45
N PRO A 111 -4.01 18.69 -5.34
CA PRO A 111 -4.45 17.37 -4.92
C PRO A 111 -5.95 17.42 -4.62
N PHE A 112 -6.73 16.65 -5.38
CA PHE A 112 -8.14 16.44 -5.06
C PHE A 112 -8.23 15.50 -3.87
N MET A 113 -8.77 15.99 -2.75
CA MET A 113 -9.01 15.18 -1.56
C MET A 113 -10.07 14.13 -1.88
N ILE A 114 -9.71 12.85 -1.80
CA ILE A 114 -10.67 11.76 -1.94
C ILE A 114 -11.49 11.71 -0.65
N LEU A 115 -12.69 12.29 -0.68
CA LEU A 115 -13.72 12.00 0.32
C LEU A 115 -14.30 10.62 0.02
N LEU A 116 -13.68 9.58 0.60
CA LEU A 116 -14.32 8.27 0.73
C LEU A 116 -15.39 8.38 1.81
N ASN A 117 -16.59 8.79 1.42
CA ASN A 117 -17.77 8.72 2.28
C ASN A 117 -18.24 7.26 2.33
N PHE A 118 -17.80 6.51 3.34
CA PHE A 118 -18.46 5.28 3.73
C PHE A 118 -19.70 5.66 4.54
N TYR A 119 -20.89 5.44 3.97
CA TYR A 119 -22.18 5.62 4.64
C TYR A 119 -22.45 4.48 5.62
#